data_AF-A0A427UIW6-F1
#
_entry.id   AF-A0A427UIW6-F1
#
_cell.length_a   1.000
_cell.length_b   1.000
_cell.length_c   1.000
_cell.angle_alpha   90.00
_cell.angle_beta   90.00
_cell.angle_gamma   90.00
#
_symmetry.space_group_name_H-M   'P 1'
#
loop_
_entity.id
_entity.type
_entity.pdbx_description
1 polymer ?
#
loop_
_entity_poly.entity_id
_entity_poly.type
_entity_poly.pdbx_seq_one_letter_code
_entity_poly.pdbx_strand_id
1 'polypeptide(L)' 'DGWTCCKCQRVTMNLECDHIVNKAQGGTDDMDNLQSLCKPCHDKKTLQESKQGQGR' A
#
# COMPACT_ATOMS: atom_id res chain seq x y z
N ASP A 1 11.35 7.07 -4.69
CA ASP A 1 10.14 7.87 -4.35
C ASP A 1 10.43 9.24 -3.74
N GLY A 2 11.69 9.59 -3.38
CA GLY A 2 12.01 10.94 -2.91
C GLY A 2 11.21 11.39 -1.68
N TRP A 3 10.91 10.46 -0.77
CA TRP A 3 10.03 10.68 0.39
C TRP A 3 8.59 11.04 0.03
N THR A 4 8.11 10.66 -1.16
CA THR A 4 6.77 10.98 -1.65
C THR A 4 5.87 9.75 -1.63
N CYS A 5 4.68 9.88 -1.05
CA CYS A 5 3.66 8.84 -1.09
C CYS A 5 3.17 8.60 -2.53
N CYS A 6 3.24 7.36 -3.02
CA CYS A 6 2.81 6.98 -4.37
C CYS A 6 1.31 7.23 -4.62
N LYS A 7 0.47 7.19 -3.57
CA LYS A 7 -0.99 7.33 -3.70
C LYS A 7 -1.48 8.78 -3.71
N CYS A 8 -0.99 9.61 -2.79
CA CYS A 8 -1.48 10.98 -2.61
C CYS A 8 -0.46 12.06 -2.94
N GLN A 9 0.74 11.67 -3.37
CA GLN A 9 1.83 12.57 -3.77
C GLN A 9 2.31 13.52 -2.66
N ARG A 10 1.99 13.22 -1.40
CA ARG A 10 2.49 13.97 -0.24
C ARG A 10 3.93 13.57 0.05
N VAL A 11 4.81 14.56 0.16
CA VAL A 11 6.16 14.39 0.70
C VAL A 11 6.09 14.25 2.22
N THR A 12 6.62 13.17 2.77
CA THR A 12 6.71 12.91 4.21
C THR A 12 7.82 11.91 4.51
N MET A 13 8.46 12.04 5.67
CA MET A 13 9.43 11.05 6.15
C MET A 13 8.75 9.81 6.75
N ASN A 14 7.44 9.87 7.00
CA ASN A 14 6.67 8.79 7.59
C ASN A 14 5.94 7.99 6.50
N LEU A 15 6.71 7.18 5.77
CA LEU A 15 6.23 6.26 4.74
C LEU A 15 6.40 4.81 5.20
N GLU A 16 5.46 3.98 4.79
CA GLU A 16 5.43 2.53 4.99
C GLU A 16 5.51 1.88 3.59
N CYS A 17 6.32 0.82 3.46
CA CYS A 17 6.39 0.01 2.25
C CYS A 17 5.21 -0.97 2.25
N ASP A 18 4.48 -1.02 1.13
CA ASP A 18 3.26 -1.81 1.01
C ASP A 18 3.12 -2.40 -0.40
N HIS A 19 2.45 -3.53 -0.51
CA HIS A 19 2.26 -4.22 -1.78
C HIS A 19 1.09 -3.63 -2.58
N ILE A 20 1.27 -3.26 -3.85
CA ILE A 20 0.21 -2.74 -4.74
C ILE A 20 -0.95 -3.74 -4.83
N VAL A 21 -0.64 -5.00 -5.10
CA VAL A 21 -1.53 -6.15 -4.91
C VAL A 21 -1.10 -6.85 -3.64
N ASN A 22 -1.99 -7.01 -2.66
CA ASN A 22 -1.61 -7.71 -1.42
C ASN A 22 -1.40 -9.22 -1.63
N LYS A 23 -0.68 -9.84 -0.70
CA LYS A 23 -0.38 -11.28 -0.76
C LYS A 23 -1.64 -12.16 -0.77
N ALA A 24 -2.70 -11.73 -0.09
CA ALA A 24 -3.98 -12.45 -0.07
C ALA A 24 -4.67 -12.50 -1.44
N GLN A 25 -4.35 -11.58 -2.35
CA GLN A 25 -4.83 -11.55 -3.73
C GLN A 25 -3.76 -12.05 -4.73
N GLY A 26 -2.65 -12.62 -4.25
CA GLY A 26 -1.59 -13.17 -5.10
C GLY A 26 -0.47 -12.20 -5.44
N GLY A 27 -0.35 -11.08 -4.72
CA GLY A 27 0.76 -10.15 -4.88
C GLY A 27 2.12 -10.74 -4.51
N THR A 28 3.15 -10.37 -5.28
CA THR A 28 4.54 -10.79 -5.08
C THR A 28 5.34 -9.76 -4.26
N ASP A 29 6.52 -10.15 -3.79
CA ASP A 29 7.47 -9.22 -3.14
C ASP A 29 8.39 -8.52 -4.17
N ASP A 30 8.01 -8.53 -5.45
CA ASP A 30 8.78 -7.87 -6.51
C ASP A 30 8.74 -6.35 -6.33
N MET A 31 9.85 -5.67 -6.64
CA MET A 31 9.96 -4.22 -6.51
C MET A 31 8.86 -3.47 -7.27
N ASP A 32 8.40 -4.02 -8.40
CA ASP A 32 7.33 -3.45 -9.22
C ASP A 32 5.94 -3.56 -8.56
N ASN A 33 5.77 -4.46 -7.58
CA ASN A 33 4.57 -4.59 -6.76
C ASN A 33 4.71 -3.88 -5.41
N LEU A 34 5.80 -3.16 -5.13
CA LEU A 34 5.99 -2.41 -3.89
C LEU A 34 5.75 -0.91 -4.13
N GLN A 35 5.13 -0.23 -3.16
CA GLN A 35 4.88 1.20 -3.18
C GLN A 35 5.12 1.82 -1.80
N SER A 36 5.66 3.04 -1.77
CA SER A 36 5.75 3.82 -0.54
C SER A 36 4.45 4.58 -0.27
N LEU A 37 3.80 4.29 0.85
CA LEU A 37 2.55 4.95 1.24
C LEU A 37 2.73 5.70 2.55
N CYS A 38 2.13 6.89 2.67
CA CYS A 38 2.01 7.52 3.97
C CYS A 38 0.99 6.75 4.81
N LYS A 39 1.17 6.77 6.14
CA LYS A 39 0.30 6.07 7.09
C LYS A 39 -1.20 6.14 6.80
N PRO A 40 -1.83 7.33 6.56
CA PRO A 40 -3.26 7.38 6.27
C PRO A 40 -3.66 6.77 4.92
N CYS A 41 -2.76 6.71 3.93
CA CYS A 41 -3.01 6.00 2.68
C CYS A 41 -2.88 4.49 2.86
N HIS A 42 -1.88 4.05 3.62
CA HIS A 42 -1.68 2.65 3.97
C HIS A 42 -2.86 2.10 4.78
N ASP A 43 -3.29 2.79 5.85
CA ASP A 43 -4.44 2.40 6.67
C ASP A 43 -5.73 2.27 5.84
N LYS A 44 -5.95 3.20 4.90
CA LYS A 44 -7.10 3.14 3.97
C LYS A 44 -7.04 1.91 3.07
N LYS A 45 -5.87 1.57 2.54
CA LYS A 45 -5.68 0.39 1.71
C LYS A 45 -5.93 -0.89 2.51
N THR A 46 -5.33 -1.03 3.69
CA THR A 46 -5.54 -2.18 4.57
C THR A 46 -7.02 -2.38 4.89
N LEU A 47 -7.77 -1.31 5.17
CA LEU A 47 -9.21 -1.39 5.41
C LEU A 47 -9.99 -1.83 4.16
N GLN A 48 -9.64 -1.32 2.98
CA GLN A 48 -10.25 -1.70 1.70
C GLN A 48 -10.02 -3.19 1.41
N GLU A 49 -8.80 -3.65 1.59
CA GLU A 49 -8.39 -5.03 1.35
C GLU A 49 -9.02 -6.01 2.33
N SER A 50 -9.11 -5.64 3.61
CA SER A 50 -9.80 -6.43 4.62
C SER A 50 -11.26 -6.67 4.23
N LYS A 51 -11.96 -5.63 3.75
CA LYS A 51 -13.33 -5.76 3.25
C LYS A 51 -13.43 -6.68 2.02
N GLN A 52 -12.46 -6.64 1.12
CA GLN A 52 -12.43 -7.50 -0.07
C GLN A 52 -12.13 -8.97 0.27
N GLY A 53 -11.36 -9.24 1.32
CA GLY A 53 -11.06 -10.60 1.79
C GLY A 53 -12.21 -11.28 2.52
N GLN A 54 -13.14 -10.51 3.11
CA GLN A 54 -14.29 -11.03 3.87
C GLN A 54 -15.46 -11.53 3.02
N GLY A 55 -15.38 -11.40 1.69
CA GLY A 55 -16.43 -11.81 0.74
C GLY A 55 -16.22 -13.17 0.07
N ARG A 56 -15.37 -14.04 0.63
CA ARG A 56 -15.07 -15.38 0.09
C ARG A 56 -15.60 -16.48 1.00
#